data_AF-A0A7V3JJW6-F1
#
_entry.id   AF-A0A7V3JJW6-F1
#
_cell.length_a   1.000
_cell.length_b   1.000
_cell.length_c   1.000
_cell.angle_alpha   90.00
_cell.angle_beta   90.00
_cell.angle_gamma   90.00
#
_symmetry.space_group_name_H-M   'P 1'
#
loop_
_entity.id
_entity.type
_entity.pdbx_description
1 polymer ?
#
loop_
_entity_poly.entity_id
_entity_poly.type
_entity_poly.pdbx_seq_one_letter_code
_entity_poly.pdbx_strand_id
1 'polypeptide(L)'
;YTRRDLINTFPLIVVVDDSPFATATLNNFLWTTFTRSNPASDIYGIESFVSAKHWGCHGSLVIDARSKPHHAPPLVEDPEVSRRVDALGAPGGPLHGII
;
A
#
# COMPACT_ATOMS: atom_id res chain seq x y z
N TYR A 1 -12.70 18.88 -1.20
CA TYR A 1 -11.96 19.14 -2.44
C TYR A 1 -12.95 19.28 -3.58
N THR A 2 -12.69 20.20 -4.51
CA THR A 2 -13.40 20.40 -5.77
C THR A 2 -12.50 20.03 -6.93
N ARG A 3 -13.05 19.89 -8.15
CA ARG A 3 -12.23 19.61 -9.36
C ARG A 3 -11.21 20.71 -9.71
N ARG A 4 -11.31 21.88 -9.08
CA ARG A 4 -10.42 23.03 -9.32
C ARG A 4 -9.21 23.06 -8.39
N ASP A 5 -9.22 22.23 -7.35
CA ASP A 5 -8.15 22.22 -6.38
C ASP A 5 -6.88 21.61 -7.00
N LEU A 6 -5.70 22.13 -6.62
CA LEU A 6 -4.41 21.70 -7.17
C LEU A 6 -4.11 20.22 -6.96
N ILE A 7 -4.72 19.57 -5.96
CA ILE A 7 -4.55 18.14 -5.71
C ILE A 7 -4.92 17.29 -6.93
N ASN A 8 -5.81 17.79 -7.80
CA ASN A 8 -6.22 17.12 -9.03
C ASN A 8 -5.16 17.12 -10.14
N THR A 9 -3.99 17.75 -9.93
CA THR A 9 -2.82 17.54 -10.82
C THR A 9 -2.29 16.11 -10.73
N PHE A 10 -2.65 15.38 -9.68
CA PHE A 10 -2.38 13.95 -9.54
C PHE A 10 -3.65 13.18 -9.90
N PRO A 11 -3.67 12.42 -11.01
CA PRO A 11 -4.89 11.73 -11.45
C PRO A 11 -5.31 10.59 -10.49
N LEU A 12 -4.37 10.07 -9.72
CA LEU A 12 -4.56 9.02 -8.73
C LEU A 12 -3.96 9.44 -7.39
N ILE A 13 -4.72 9.25 -6.33
CA ILE A 13 -4.31 9.41 -4.94
C ILE A 13 -4.54 8.07 -4.25
N VAL A 14 -3.55 7.59 -3.52
CA VAL A 14 -3.67 6.38 -2.70
C VAL A 14 -3.48 6.76 -1.24
N VAL A 15 -4.45 6.44 -0.40
CA VAL A 15 -4.39 6.62 1.05
C VAL A 15 -3.85 5.34 1.66
N VAL A 16 -2.74 5.45 2.38
CA VAL A 16 -2.01 4.30 2.96
C VAL A 16 -1.65 4.59 4.43
N ASP A 17 -1.30 3.54 5.17
CA ASP A 17 -0.85 3.67 6.56
C ASP A 17 0.55 4.29 6.66
N ASP A 18 1.44 3.97 5.72
CA ASP A 18 2.85 4.41 5.67
C ASP A 18 3.22 4.78 4.22
N SER A 19 3.28 6.09 3.93
CA SER A 19 3.60 6.58 2.59
C SER A 19 5.08 6.46 2.23
N PRO A 20 6.07 6.70 3.12
CA PRO A 20 7.46 6.36 2.83
C PRO A 20 7.66 4.91 2.38
N PHE A 21 7.08 3.93 3.09
CA PHE A 21 7.19 2.52 2.70
C PHE A 21 6.54 2.25 1.34
N ALA A 22 5.31 2.71 1.14
CA ALA A 22 4.56 2.48 -0.09
C ALA A 22 5.23 3.11 -1.32
N THR A 23 5.96 4.22 -1.16
CA THR A 23 6.61 4.95 -2.26
C THR A 23 8.07 4.56 -2.49
N ALA A 24 8.68 3.80 -1.57
CA ALA A 24 10.09 3.42 -1.66
C ALA A 24 10.43 2.59 -2.91
N THR A 25 9.51 1.72 -3.35
CA THR A 25 9.67 0.91 -4.56
C THR A 25 8.34 0.72 -5.27
N LEU A 26 8.38 0.42 -6.58
CA LEU A 26 7.18 0.04 -7.32
C LEU A 26 6.49 -1.19 -6.72
N ASN A 27 7.26 -2.18 -6.26
CA ASN A 27 6.71 -3.39 -5.63
C ASN A 27 5.91 -3.06 -4.37
N ASN A 28 6.43 -2.17 -3.51
CA ASN A 28 5.73 -1.75 -2.30
C ASN A 28 4.45 -0.99 -2.63
N PHE A 29 4.48 -0.12 -3.66
CA PHE A 29 3.30 0.60 -4.14
C PHE A 29 2.22 -0.38 -4.60
N LEU A 30 2.57 -1.33 -5.48
CA LEU A 30 1.63 -2.31 -6.01
C LEU A 30 1.08 -3.21 -4.91
N TRP A 31 1.95 -3.74 -4.04
CA TRP A 31 1.52 -4.59 -2.94
C TRP A 31 0.61 -3.84 -1.97
N THR A 32 1.03 -2.69 -1.46
CA THR A 32 0.22 -1.91 -0.51
C THR A 32 -1.12 -1.53 -1.10
N THR A 33 -1.14 -1.01 -2.33
CA THR A 33 -2.37 -0.52 -2.97
C THR A 33 -3.36 -1.65 -3.22
N PHE A 34 -2.94 -2.70 -3.91
CA PHE A 34 -3.87 -3.69 -4.47
C PHE A 34 -4.14 -4.88 -3.55
N THR A 35 -3.33 -5.12 -2.52
CA THR A 35 -3.62 -6.18 -1.53
C THR A 35 -4.47 -5.68 -0.36
N ARG A 36 -4.59 -4.35 -0.19
CA ARG A 36 -5.36 -3.74 0.90
C ARG A 36 -6.61 -3.00 0.46
N SER A 37 -6.85 -2.83 -0.84
CA SER A 37 -8.06 -2.18 -1.36
C SER A 37 -9.07 -3.19 -1.91
N ASN A 38 -10.35 -2.99 -1.61
CA ASN A 38 -11.46 -3.65 -2.28
C ASN A 38 -12.10 -2.71 -3.32
N PRO A 39 -12.10 -3.05 -4.63
CA PRO A 39 -12.66 -2.20 -5.68
C PRO A 39 -14.11 -1.75 -5.46
N ALA A 40 -14.92 -2.51 -4.70
CA ALA A 40 -16.31 -2.16 -4.44
C ALA A 40 -16.49 -1.13 -3.31
N SER A 41 -15.62 -1.11 -2.30
CA SER A 41 -15.79 -0.27 -1.10
C SER A 41 -14.75 0.83 -0.96
N ASP A 42 -13.59 0.68 -1.58
CA ASP A 42 -12.42 1.50 -1.29
C ASP A 42 -12.05 2.46 -2.44
N ILE A 43 -12.94 2.56 -3.44
CA ILE A 43 -12.78 3.45 -4.59
C ILE A 43 -13.65 4.69 -4.37
N TYR A 44 -12.99 5.83 -4.32
CA TYR A 44 -13.56 7.15 -4.17
C TYR A 44 -13.06 8.06 -5.27
N GLY A 45 -13.65 9.26 -5.38
CA GLY A 45 -13.12 10.27 -6.28
C GLY A 45 -13.59 11.64 -5.87
N ILE A 46 -12.77 12.65 -6.17
CA ILE A 46 -13.12 14.04 -5.90
C ILE A 46 -14.27 14.44 -6.84
N GLU A 47 -15.37 14.91 -6.25
CA GLU A 47 -16.64 15.13 -6.97
C GLU A 47 -17.07 13.88 -7.76
N SER A 48 -17.17 12.74 -7.08
CA SER A 48 -17.69 11.52 -7.68
C SER A 48 -19.16 11.67 -8.10
N PHE A 49 -19.54 10.97 -9.16
CA PHE A 49 -20.87 11.00 -9.74
C PHE A 49 -21.24 9.65 -10.34
N VAL A 50 -22.54 9.45 -10.59
CA VAL A 50 -23.04 8.34 -11.39
C VAL A 50 -23.85 8.90 -12.55
N SER A 51 -23.48 8.57 -13.78
CA SER A 51 -24.19 8.95 -15.00
C SER A 51 -24.47 7.71 -15.83
N ALA A 52 -25.75 7.47 -16.16
CA ALA A 52 -26.17 6.27 -16.91
C ALA A 52 -25.58 4.95 -16.34
N LYS A 53 -25.64 4.78 -15.01
CA LYS A 53 -25.07 3.64 -14.26
C LYS A 53 -23.54 3.49 -14.30
N HIS A 54 -22.81 4.45 -14.89
CA HIS A 54 -21.37 4.51 -14.84
C HIS A 54 -20.94 5.42 -13.69
N TRP A 55 -20.13 4.88 -12.78
CA TRP A 55 -19.48 5.67 -11.75
C TRP A 55 -18.27 6.39 -12.33
N GLY A 56 -18.03 7.62 -11.90
CA GLY A 56 -16.85 8.39 -12.25
C GLY A 56 -16.56 9.48 -11.23
N CYS A 57 -15.53 10.27 -11.49
CA CYS A 57 -15.20 11.45 -10.71
C CYS A 57 -14.65 12.55 -11.62
N HIS A 58 -14.79 13.80 -11.20
CA HIS A 58 -14.33 14.94 -11.97
C HIS A 58 -12.92 15.41 -11.58
N GLY A 59 -12.47 15.03 -10.39
CA GLY A 59 -11.10 15.21 -9.93
C GLY A 59 -10.32 13.90 -9.88
N SER A 60 -9.37 13.80 -8.95
CA SER A 60 -8.56 12.59 -8.76
C SER A 60 -9.40 11.37 -8.37
N LEU A 61 -9.01 10.20 -8.89
CA LEU A 61 -9.39 8.91 -8.35
C LEU A 61 -8.67 8.71 -7.01
N VAL A 62 -9.38 8.25 -5.99
CA VAL A 62 -8.85 8.04 -4.65
C VAL A 62 -9.06 6.58 -4.26
N ILE A 63 -7.97 5.88 -3.92
CA ILE A 63 -8.01 4.49 -3.44
C ILE A 63 -7.66 4.48 -1.96
N ASP A 64 -8.54 3.92 -1.12
CA ASP A 64 -8.22 3.66 0.29
C ASP A 64 -7.54 2.29 0.44
N ALA A 65 -6.21 2.30 0.55
CA ALA A 65 -5.39 1.12 0.75
C ALA A 65 -4.85 1.00 2.19
N ARG A 66 -5.48 1.67 3.16
CA ARG A 66 -5.16 1.47 4.58
C ARG A 66 -5.55 0.07 5.03
N SER A 67 -4.93 -0.41 6.10
CA SER A 67 -5.25 -1.71 6.69
C SER A 67 -6.66 -1.71 7.29
N LYS A 68 -7.42 -2.80 7.10
CA LYS A 68 -8.77 -2.96 7.65
C LYS A 68 -8.80 -4.00 8.76
N PRO A 69 -9.72 -3.93 9.75
CA PRO A 69 -9.78 -4.88 10.87
C PRO A 69 -9.95 -6.35 10.48
N HIS A 70 -10.50 -6.63 9.29
CA HIS A 70 -10.71 -7.98 8.79
C HIS A 70 -9.54 -8.51 7.96
N HIS A 71 -8.52 -7.70 7.69
CA HIS A 71 -7.30 -8.20 7.06
C HIS A 71 -6.53 -9.08 8.04
N ALA A 72 -5.81 -10.06 7.49
CA ALA A 72 -4.85 -10.81 8.29
C ALA A 72 -3.84 -9.82 8.92
N PRO A 73 -3.42 -10.05 10.17
CA PRO A 73 -2.30 -9.32 10.75
C PRO A 73 -1.07 -9.40 9.83
N PRO A 74 -0.21 -8.37 9.83
CA PRO A 74 1.04 -8.43 9.09
C PRO A 74 1.88 -9.62 9.56
N LEU A 75 2.59 -10.26 8.62
CA LEU A 75 3.63 -11.21 8.98
C LEU A 75 4.78 -10.43 9.59
N VAL A 76 4.95 -10.56 10.91
CA VAL A 76 6.03 -9.94 11.66
C VAL A 76 7.03 -11.04 12.01
N GLU A 77 8.30 -10.84 11.65
CA GLU A 77 9.36 -11.76 12.02
C GLU A 77 9.58 -11.75 13.53
N ASP A 78 9.90 -12.91 14.10
CA ASP A 78 10.30 -13.01 15.50
C ASP A 78 11.75 -12.48 15.63
N PRO A 79 12.00 -11.42 16.41
CA PRO A 79 13.32 -10.81 16.50
C PRO A 79 14.42 -11.77 16.98
N GLU A 80 14.09 -12.70 17.88
CA GLU A 80 15.06 -13.68 18.38
C GLU A 80 15.34 -14.76 17.34
N VAL A 81 14.33 -15.15 16.55
CA VAL A 81 14.54 -16.06 15.41
C VAL A 81 15.39 -15.39 14.34
N SER A 82 15.08 -14.16 13.94
CA SER A 82 15.88 -13.40 12.96
C SER A 82 17.32 -13.25 13.43
N ARG A 83 17.56 -12.85 14.69
CA ARG A 83 18.92 -12.74 15.25
C ARG A 83 19.68 -14.06 15.22
N ARG A 84 19.00 -15.19 15.48
CA ARG A 84 19.62 -16.52 15.39
C ARG A 84 20.00 -16.88 13.97
N VAL A 85 19.16 -16.56 12.98
CA VAL A 85 19.45 -16.80 11.56
C VAL A 85 20.60 -15.90 11.09
N ASP A 86 20.58 -14.61 11.45
CA ASP A 86 21.65 -13.65 11.14
C ASP A 86 23.01 -14.13 11.66
N ALA A 87 23.05 -14.69 12.88
CA ALA A 87 24.26 -15.25 13.46
C ALA A 87 24.82 -16.46 12.67
N LEU A 88 23.98 -17.20 11.93
CA LEU A 88 24.44 -18.30 11.08
C LEU A 88 25.10 -17.78 9.79
N GLY A 89 24.67 -16.62 9.27
CA GLY A 89 25.24 -15.95 8.10
C GLY A 89 26.47 -15.08 8.39
N ALA A 90 26.71 -14.74 9.67
CA ALA A 90 27.86 -13.97 10.10
C ALA A 90 29.21 -14.62 9.71
N PRO A 91 30.30 -13.85 9.55
CA PRO A 91 31.63 -14.40 9.24
C PRO A 91 32.04 -15.55 10.16
N GLY A 92 32.41 -16.69 9.57
CA GLY A 92 32.75 -17.92 10.28
C GLY A 92 31.55 -18.78 10.70
N GLY A 93 30.33 -18.34 10.42
CA GLY A 93 29.10 -19.10 10.62
C GLY A 93 28.86 -20.16 9.54
N PRO A 94 28.01 -21.17 9.82
CA PRO A 94 27.81 -22.30 8.92
C PRO A 94 27.10 -21.94 7.60
N LEU A 95 26.42 -20.78 7.53
CA LEU A 95 25.74 -20.30 6.34
C LEU A 95 26.42 -19.06 5.73
N HIS A 96 27.64 -18.73 6.18
CA HIS A 96 28.35 -17.55 5.72
C HIS A 96 28.58 -17.55 4.20
N GLY A 97 28.16 -16.47 3.53
CA GLY A 97 28.27 -16.31 2.07
C GLY A 97 27.18 -17.02 1.27
N ILE A 98 26.23 -17.68 1.95
CA ILE A 98 25.02 -18.27 1.34
C ILE A 98 23.81 -17.39 1.63
N ILE A 99 23.69 -16.94 2.87
CA ILE A 99 22.72 -15.94 3.35
C ILE A 99 23.44 -14.69 3.85
#